data_AF-A0A3M1P9D3-F1
#
_entry.id   AF-A0A3M1P9D3-F1
#
_cell.length_a   1.000
_cell.length_b   1.000
_cell.length_c   1.000
_cell.angle_alpha   90.00
_cell.angle_beta   90.00
_cell.angle_gamma   90.00
#
_symmetry.space_group_name_H-M   'P 1'
#
loop_
_entity.id
_entity.type
_entity.pdbx_description
1 polymer ?
#
loop_
_entity_poly.entity_id
_entity_poly.type
_entity_poly.pdbx_seq_one_letter_code
_entity_poly.pdbx_strand_id
1 'polypeptide(L)'
;MDSAIISSFELLFKPIAPASAPINRRVVQAYFLLVSNLTEASAGDVTFALKFTVNNTPLVSDKLITIFDVGVGNNFGNLSAGMSEDYVIPSGYTGLFILQPKDLDPAAPDVEIRGVAEITLLPTSEANSAKLLLTPQQRGTFLPVDPAVPDFDQQAYTLPTPNGSYLFELSK
;
A
#
# COMPACT_ATOMS: atom_id res chain seq x y z
N MET A 1 5.33 -21.26 -7.69
CA MET A 1 4.90 -19.87 -7.49
C MET A 1 5.11 -19.50 -6.04
N ASP A 2 6.21 -18.79 -5.79
CA ASP A 2 6.53 -18.31 -4.47
C ASP A 2 5.71 -17.04 -4.18
N SER A 3 4.91 -17.12 -3.12
CA SER A 3 4.31 -15.95 -2.48
C SER A 3 5.07 -15.66 -1.19
N ALA A 4 5.27 -14.39 -0.88
CA ALA A 4 5.87 -13.95 0.36
C ALA A 4 5.00 -12.89 1.05
N ILE A 5 4.83 -13.03 2.36
CA ILE A 5 4.24 -11.99 3.19
C ILE A 5 5.23 -10.84 3.31
N ILE A 6 4.78 -9.62 3.02
CA ILE A 6 5.58 -8.40 3.08
C ILE A 6 5.49 -7.80 4.47
N SER A 7 4.27 -7.52 4.94
CA SER A 7 3.99 -6.93 6.25
C SER A 7 2.50 -7.03 6.58
N SER A 8 2.14 -6.66 7.81
CA SER A 8 0.77 -6.22 8.09
C SER A 8 0.48 -4.89 7.42
N PHE A 9 -0.78 -4.48 7.36
CA PHE A 9 -1.17 -3.13 6.99
C PHE A 9 -2.42 -2.68 7.77
N GLU A 10 -2.59 -1.36 7.88
CA GLU A 10 -3.78 -0.74 8.44
C GLU A 10 -4.21 0.47 7.59
N LEU A 11 -5.48 0.55 7.21
CA LEU A 11 -6.04 1.70 6.52
C LEU A 11 -7.10 2.32 7.42
N LEU A 12 -6.99 3.62 7.66
CA LEU A 12 -7.90 4.35 8.52
C LEU A 12 -8.42 5.58 7.81
N PHE A 13 -9.73 5.82 7.93
CA PHE A 13 -10.32 7.13 7.74
C PHE A 13 -11.35 7.36 8.83
N LYS A 14 -10.94 7.92 9.97
CA LYS A 14 -11.81 8.07 11.14
C LYS A 14 -11.31 9.12 12.15
N PRO A 15 -12.17 9.65 13.03
CA PRO A 15 -11.75 10.52 14.13
C PRO A 15 -10.73 9.82 15.04
N ILE A 16 -9.70 10.56 15.50
CA ILE A 16 -8.69 10.05 16.45
C ILE A 16 -8.89 10.54 17.89
N ALA A 17 -9.87 11.43 18.10
CA ALA A 17 -10.21 11.97 19.40
C ALA A 17 -11.73 12.14 19.51
N PRO A 18 -12.28 12.21 20.74
CA PRO A 18 -13.69 12.55 20.95
C PRO A 18 -14.05 13.89 20.30
N ALA A 19 -15.28 14.03 19.80
CA ALA A 19 -15.73 15.26 19.14
C ALA A 19 -15.65 16.50 20.05
N SER A 20 -15.78 16.32 21.36
CA SER A 20 -15.67 17.38 22.38
C SER A 20 -14.23 17.73 22.76
N ALA A 21 -13.22 17.02 22.24
CA ALA A 21 -11.83 17.32 22.54
C ALA A 21 -11.40 18.64 21.87
N PRO A 22 -10.57 19.47 22.54
CA PRO A 22 -10.04 20.71 21.94
C PRO A 22 -9.24 20.48 20.66
N ILE A 23 -8.62 19.29 20.53
CA ILE A 23 -7.98 18.82 19.31
C ILE A 23 -8.78 17.62 18.84
N ASN A 24 -9.63 17.83 17.85
CA ASN A 24 -10.36 16.79 17.15
C ASN A 24 -9.85 16.72 15.71
N ARG A 25 -9.15 15.64 15.37
CA ARG A 25 -8.62 15.41 14.02
C ARG A 25 -9.18 14.11 13.47
N ARG A 26 -9.26 14.02 12.14
CA ARG A 26 -9.52 12.77 11.44
C ARG A 26 -8.22 12.29 10.81
N VAL A 27 -7.87 11.02 11.02
CA VAL A 27 -6.69 10.44 10.37
C VAL A 27 -7.07 9.91 8.99
N VAL A 28 -6.24 10.17 8.00
CA VAL A 28 -6.17 9.42 6.74
C VAL A 28 -4.90 8.59 6.82
N GLN A 29 -5.03 7.28 6.97
CA GLN A 29 -3.91 6.37 7.07
C GLN A 29 -3.89 5.41 5.89
N ALA A 30 -2.75 5.35 5.21
CA ALA A 30 -2.55 4.66 3.95
C ALA A 30 -1.29 3.79 4.01
N TYR A 31 -1.34 2.67 3.30
CA TYR A 31 -0.22 1.75 3.16
C TYR A 31 0.61 2.14 1.94
N PHE A 32 1.91 2.25 2.13
CA PHE A 32 2.88 2.59 1.10
C PHE A 32 3.86 1.42 0.98
N LEU A 33 4.20 1.03 -0.25
CA LEU A 33 5.20 0.01 -0.51
C LEU A 33 6.12 0.50 -1.62
N LEU A 34 7.38 0.77 -1.26
CA LEU A 34 8.43 0.92 -2.26
C LEU A 34 8.89 -0.47 -2.70
N VAL A 35 8.96 -0.67 -4.01
CA VAL A 35 9.43 -1.91 -4.63
C VAL A 35 10.56 -1.53 -5.57
N SER A 36 11.80 -1.88 -5.23
CA SER A 36 12.94 -1.71 -6.15
C SER A 36 13.30 -3.02 -6.78
N ASN A 37 13.30 -3.07 -8.12
CA ASN A 37 13.71 -4.25 -8.87
C ASN A 37 15.24 -4.26 -9.01
N LEU A 38 15.89 -5.10 -8.21
CA LEU A 38 17.34 -5.32 -8.21
C LEU A 38 17.75 -6.52 -9.07
N THR A 39 16.82 -7.08 -9.84
CA THR A 39 17.11 -8.18 -10.76
C THR A 39 17.97 -7.67 -11.90
N GLU A 40 18.98 -8.44 -12.31
CA GLU A 40 19.88 -8.09 -13.40
C GLU A 40 19.11 -7.74 -14.69
N ALA A 41 19.56 -6.72 -15.43
CA ALA A 41 18.84 -6.22 -16.62
C ALA A 41 18.63 -7.30 -17.69
N SER A 42 19.53 -8.29 -17.78
CA SER A 42 19.40 -9.42 -18.71
C SER A 42 18.28 -10.40 -18.36
N ALA A 43 17.73 -10.35 -17.14
CA ALA A 43 16.63 -11.22 -16.71
C ALA A 43 15.25 -10.66 -17.11
N GLY A 44 15.18 -9.40 -17.58
CA GLY A 44 13.95 -8.75 -18.01
C GLY A 44 13.16 -8.10 -16.88
N ASP A 45 11.96 -7.64 -17.24
CA ASP A 45 11.07 -6.94 -16.32
C ASP A 45 10.39 -7.92 -15.34
N VAL A 46 10.11 -7.43 -14.13
CA VAL A 46 9.45 -8.22 -13.09
C VAL A 46 7.96 -7.89 -13.06
N THR A 47 7.15 -8.91 -13.33
CA THR A 47 5.68 -8.85 -13.17
C THR A 47 5.28 -9.57 -11.89
N PHE A 48 4.63 -8.87 -10.97
CA PHE A 48 4.21 -9.42 -9.68
C PHE A 48 2.78 -9.04 -9.34
N ALA A 49 2.12 -9.85 -8.52
CA ALA A 49 0.85 -9.50 -7.90
C ALA A 49 1.07 -9.01 -6.47
N LEU A 50 0.36 -7.95 -6.09
CA LEU A 50 0.16 -7.60 -4.68
C LEU A 50 -1.23 -8.02 -4.26
N LYS A 51 -1.30 -8.78 -3.17
CA LYS A 51 -2.55 -9.26 -2.59
C LYS A 51 -2.71 -8.77 -1.16
N PHE A 52 -3.90 -8.30 -0.83
CA PHE A 52 -4.26 -7.77 0.48
C PHE A 52 -5.32 -8.66 1.12
N THR A 53 -4.91 -9.51 2.05
CA THR A 53 -5.84 -10.34 2.82
C THR A 53 -6.33 -9.54 4.01
N VAL A 54 -7.63 -9.20 4.03
CA VAL A 54 -8.27 -8.46 5.13
C VAL A 54 -8.90 -9.40 6.14
N ASN A 55 -8.87 -9.02 7.41
CA ASN A 55 -9.49 -9.83 8.47
C ASN A 55 -11.02 -9.69 8.51
N ASN A 56 -11.58 -8.66 7.85
CA ASN A 56 -13.02 -8.38 7.78
C ASN A 56 -13.43 -8.11 6.31
N THR A 57 -14.15 -9.04 5.69
CA THR A 57 -14.69 -8.95 4.30
C THR A 57 -16.22 -9.03 4.36
N PRO A 58 -16.99 -8.36 3.46
CA PRO A 58 -16.62 -8.03 2.08
C PRO A 58 -16.73 -6.56 1.62
N LEU A 59 -17.06 -5.61 2.50
CA LEU A 59 -17.54 -4.26 2.14
C LEU A 59 -16.46 -3.20 1.78
N VAL A 60 -15.30 -3.60 1.26
CA VAL A 60 -14.11 -2.73 1.36
C VAL A 60 -13.52 -2.26 0.03
N SER A 61 -13.60 -3.02 -1.06
CA SER A 61 -12.82 -2.70 -2.28
C SER A 61 -13.29 -1.43 -3.00
N ASP A 62 -14.59 -1.10 -2.98
CA ASP A 62 -15.13 0.13 -3.57
C ASP A 62 -14.75 1.39 -2.76
N LYS A 63 -14.34 1.21 -1.50
CA LYS A 63 -13.85 2.25 -0.60
C LYS A 63 -12.35 2.48 -0.65
N LEU A 64 -11.64 1.73 -1.49
CA LEU A 64 -10.20 1.82 -1.62
C LEU A 64 -9.79 2.31 -3.01
N ILE A 65 -8.65 2.99 -3.04
CA ILE A 65 -7.99 3.40 -4.26
C ILE A 65 -6.54 2.92 -4.20
N THR A 66 -6.06 2.44 -5.34
CA THR A 66 -4.65 2.10 -5.53
C THR A 66 -3.98 3.20 -6.33
N ILE A 67 -2.71 3.47 -6.01
CA ILE A 67 -1.87 4.37 -6.78
C ILE A 67 -0.57 3.64 -7.02
N PHE A 68 -0.13 3.61 -8.27
CA PHE A 68 1.15 3.03 -8.63
C PHE A 68 1.94 3.98 -9.52
N ASP A 69 3.18 4.25 -9.13
CA ASP A 69 4.09 5.12 -9.84
C ASP A 69 5.46 4.45 -9.97
N VAL A 70 5.97 4.36 -11.20
CA VAL A 70 7.31 3.82 -11.53
C VAL A 70 8.17 4.91 -12.19
N GLY A 71 7.74 6.17 -12.16
CA GLY A 71 8.57 7.33 -12.53
C GLY A 71 7.78 8.58 -12.90
N VAL A 72 6.96 8.51 -13.96
CA VAL A 72 6.45 9.72 -14.65
C VAL A 72 5.12 10.23 -14.08
N GLY A 73 4.56 9.56 -13.07
CA GLY A 73 3.37 10.03 -12.38
C GLY A 73 2.47 8.92 -11.83
N ASN A 74 1.51 9.35 -11.02
CA ASN A 74 0.56 8.50 -10.33
C ASN A 74 -0.46 7.87 -11.29
N ASN A 75 -0.45 6.54 -11.39
CA ASN A 75 -1.52 5.78 -12.05
C ASN A 75 -2.54 5.36 -11.00
N PHE A 76 -3.73 5.95 -11.06
CA PHE A 76 -4.83 5.64 -10.15
C PHE A 76 -5.61 4.43 -10.64
N GLY A 77 -5.86 3.48 -9.74
CA GLY A 77 -6.65 2.28 -9.99
C GLY A 77 -7.63 2.01 -8.87
N ASN A 78 -8.44 0.97 -9.04
CA ASN A 78 -9.21 0.39 -7.93
C ASN A 78 -8.62 -0.98 -7.62
N LEU A 79 -8.76 -1.42 -6.37
CA LEU A 79 -8.40 -2.77 -5.98
C LEU A 79 -9.56 -3.70 -6.38
N SER A 80 -9.28 -4.80 -7.09
CA SER A 80 -10.29 -5.77 -7.50
C SER A 80 -11.03 -6.37 -6.30
N ALA A 81 -12.19 -6.99 -6.54
CA ALA A 81 -12.93 -7.70 -5.49
C ALA A 81 -12.12 -8.85 -4.85
N GLY A 82 -11.10 -9.36 -5.56
CA GLY A 82 -10.15 -10.35 -5.04
C GLY A 82 -9.07 -9.75 -4.14
N MET A 83 -9.08 -8.44 -3.92
CA MET A 83 -8.07 -7.69 -3.17
C MET A 83 -6.65 -7.92 -3.70
N SER A 84 -6.52 -8.08 -5.02
CA SER A 84 -5.26 -8.40 -5.69
C SER A 84 -5.15 -7.63 -7.00
N GLU A 85 -3.96 -7.12 -7.30
CA GLU A 85 -3.64 -6.45 -8.56
C GLU A 85 -2.22 -6.78 -9.02
N ASP A 86 -2.04 -6.77 -10.34
CA ASP A 86 -0.79 -7.08 -11.00
C ASP A 86 -0.04 -5.79 -11.36
N TYR A 87 1.27 -5.81 -11.17
CA TYR A 87 2.17 -4.70 -11.42
C TYR A 87 3.42 -5.17 -12.17
N VAL A 88 3.97 -4.27 -12.98
CA VAL A 88 5.23 -4.49 -13.69
C VAL A 88 6.22 -3.43 -13.25
N ILE A 89 7.44 -3.84 -12.90
CA ILE A 89 8.54 -2.93 -12.61
C ILE A 89 9.74 -3.33 -13.47
N PRO A 90 10.22 -2.43 -14.34
CA PRO A 90 11.41 -2.70 -15.14
C PRO A 90 12.66 -2.92 -14.29
N SER A 91 13.64 -3.66 -14.83
CA SER A 91 14.91 -3.88 -14.13
C SER A 91 15.62 -2.56 -13.80
N GLY A 92 16.06 -2.41 -12.56
CA GLY A 92 16.74 -1.20 -12.07
C GLY A 92 15.81 -0.06 -11.66
N TYR A 93 14.49 -0.22 -11.81
CA TYR A 93 13.51 0.80 -11.43
C TYR A 93 12.99 0.58 -10.01
N THR A 94 12.54 1.68 -9.40
CA THR A 94 11.80 1.67 -8.14
C THR A 94 10.39 2.16 -8.40
N GLY A 95 9.41 1.35 -8.03
CA GLY A 95 8.00 1.72 -8.00
C GLY A 95 7.55 2.08 -6.58
N LEU A 96 6.59 2.98 -6.48
CA LEU A 96 5.82 3.24 -5.29
C LEU A 96 4.39 2.76 -5.50
N PHE A 97 3.98 1.80 -4.68
CA PHE A 97 2.58 1.40 -4.55
C PHE A 97 1.97 2.07 -3.32
N ILE A 98 0.73 2.53 -3.46
CA ILE A 98 -0.08 3.11 -2.38
C ILE A 98 -1.45 2.44 -2.39
N LEU A 99 -1.91 2.00 -1.22
CA LEU A 99 -3.29 1.63 -0.97
C LEU A 99 -3.86 2.55 0.09
N GLN A 100 -4.96 3.22 -0.21
CA GLN A 100 -5.57 4.18 0.73
C GLN A 100 -7.11 4.20 0.64
N PRO A 101 -7.79 4.71 1.68
CA PRO A 101 -9.20 5.07 1.59
C PRO A 101 -9.46 6.06 0.44
N LYS A 102 -10.53 5.81 -0.32
CA LYS A 102 -10.91 6.60 -1.50
C LYS A 102 -11.71 7.85 -1.16
N ASP A 103 -12.73 7.69 -0.32
CA ASP A 103 -13.64 8.77 0.07
C ASP A 103 -13.03 9.52 1.26
N LEU A 104 -12.40 10.67 1.00
CA LEU A 104 -11.78 11.53 2.03
C LEU A 104 -12.69 12.68 2.50
N ASP A 105 -13.99 12.58 2.23
CA ASP A 105 -15.00 13.52 2.72
C ASP A 105 -15.18 13.33 4.25
N PRO A 106 -15.03 14.38 5.09
CA PRO A 106 -15.31 14.28 6.52
C PRO A 106 -16.69 13.70 6.87
N ALA A 107 -17.68 13.83 5.98
CA ALA A 107 -19.01 13.26 6.13
C ALA A 107 -19.11 11.77 5.75
N ALA A 108 -18.08 11.19 5.11
CA ALA A 108 -18.08 9.78 4.75
C ALA A 108 -17.95 8.88 6.00
N PRO A 109 -18.51 7.64 5.94
CA PRO A 109 -18.41 6.67 7.03
C PRO A 109 -16.96 6.39 7.44
N ASP A 110 -16.78 6.02 8.70
CA ASP A 110 -15.47 5.63 9.20
C ASP A 110 -14.96 4.37 8.48
N VAL A 111 -13.70 4.40 8.05
CA VAL A 111 -13.01 3.27 7.44
C VAL A 111 -11.95 2.76 8.39
N GLU A 112 -11.96 1.46 8.64
CA GLU A 112 -10.95 0.76 9.43
C GLU A 112 -10.72 -0.64 8.88
N ILE A 113 -9.57 -0.83 8.24
CA ILE A 113 -9.24 -2.05 7.53
C ILE A 113 -7.86 -2.49 7.98
N ARG A 114 -7.73 -3.76 8.36
CA ARG A 114 -6.45 -4.37 8.76
C ARG A 114 -6.29 -5.70 8.07
N GLY A 115 -5.04 -6.03 7.80
CA GLY A 115 -4.73 -7.28 7.12
C GLY A 115 -3.24 -7.49 6.92
N VAL A 116 -2.95 -8.33 5.94
CA VAL A 116 -1.61 -8.72 5.52
C VAL A 116 -1.45 -8.45 4.03
N ALA A 117 -0.31 -7.87 3.66
CA ALA A 117 0.10 -7.66 2.29
C ALA A 117 1.04 -8.80 1.85
N GLU A 118 0.78 -9.37 0.68
CA GLU A 118 1.54 -10.45 0.08
C GLU A 118 2.01 -10.02 -1.32
N ILE A 119 3.19 -10.51 -1.72
CA ILE A 119 3.72 -10.36 -3.08
C ILE A 119 3.92 -11.74 -3.70
N THR A 120 3.60 -11.89 -4.97
CA THR A 120 3.82 -13.14 -5.73
C THR A 120 4.47 -12.82 -7.07
N LEU A 121 5.55 -13.52 -7.42
CA LEU A 121 6.12 -13.44 -8.77
C LEU A 121 5.20 -14.16 -9.76
N LEU A 122 4.71 -13.46 -10.77
CA LEU A 122 3.73 -14.01 -11.69
C LEU A 122 4.38 -14.85 -12.80
N PRO A 123 3.70 -15.89 -13.33
CA PRO A 123 4.19 -16.68 -14.46
C PRO A 123 4.45 -15.85 -15.72
N THR A 124 3.73 -14.73 -15.87
CA THR A 124 3.87 -13.75 -16.96
C THR A 124 5.09 -12.84 -16.80
N SER A 125 5.81 -12.92 -15.68
CA SER A 125 7.08 -12.21 -15.51
C SER A 125 8.13 -12.75 -16.48
N GLU A 126 8.87 -11.83 -17.11
CA GLU A 126 10.01 -12.19 -17.97
C GLU A 126 11.09 -12.89 -17.14
N ALA A 127 11.39 -12.33 -15.98
CA ALA A 127 12.31 -12.93 -15.02
C ALA A 127 11.77 -14.25 -14.44
N ASN A 128 12.63 -15.28 -14.33
CA ASN A 128 12.31 -16.54 -13.66
C ASN A 128 12.49 -16.46 -12.13
N SER A 129 13.36 -15.55 -11.69
CA SER A 129 13.55 -15.17 -10.30
C SER A 129 13.65 -13.66 -10.21
N ALA A 130 13.20 -13.09 -9.10
CA ALA A 130 13.23 -11.65 -8.87
C ALA A 130 13.94 -11.36 -7.55
N LYS A 131 14.82 -10.36 -7.58
CA LYS A 131 15.45 -9.79 -6.38
C LYS A 131 14.84 -8.42 -6.13
N LEU A 132 13.97 -8.33 -5.14
CA LEU A 132 13.20 -7.12 -4.86
C LEU A 132 13.57 -6.54 -3.49
N LEU A 133 13.85 -5.23 -3.45
CA LEU A 133 13.93 -4.50 -2.20
C LEU A 133 12.55 -3.90 -1.88
N LEU A 134 11.88 -4.48 -0.89
CA LEU A 134 10.53 -4.12 -0.46
C LEU A 134 10.60 -3.31 0.82
N THR A 135 10.11 -2.07 0.80
CA THR A 135 10.07 -1.21 1.99
C THR A 135 8.62 -0.82 2.30
N PRO A 136 7.91 -1.63 3.10
CA PRO A 136 6.53 -1.34 3.50
C PRO A 136 6.51 -0.23 4.55
N GLN A 137 5.58 0.70 4.43
CA GLN A 137 5.43 1.85 5.31
C GLN A 137 3.95 2.12 5.58
N GLN A 138 3.68 2.63 6.78
CA GLN A 138 2.44 3.29 7.09
C GLN A 138 2.68 4.80 7.01
N ARG A 139 1.80 5.52 6.31
CA ARG A 139 1.77 6.98 6.36
C ARG A 139 0.40 7.45 6.76
N GLY A 140 0.35 8.40 7.68
CA GLY A 140 -0.86 9.00 8.21
C GLY A 140 -0.81 10.50 8.02
N THR A 141 -1.92 11.08 7.55
CA THR A 141 -2.15 12.53 7.60
C THR A 141 -3.29 12.79 8.57
N PHE A 142 -3.09 13.72 9.50
CA PHE A 142 -4.12 14.18 10.41
C PHE A 142 -4.75 15.43 9.81
N LEU A 143 -6.02 15.30 9.42
CA LEU A 143 -6.80 16.39 8.88
C LEU A 143 -7.52 17.12 10.02
N PRO A 144 -7.54 18.47 9.98
CA PRO A 144 -8.37 19.25 10.87
C PRO A 144 -9.86 18.98 10.57
N VAL A 145 -10.72 19.10 11.58
CA VAL A 145 -12.17 19.01 11.37
C VAL A 145 -12.69 20.18 10.54
N ASP A 146 -12.14 21.38 10.76
CA ASP A 146 -12.40 22.55 9.93
C ASP A 146 -11.24 22.75 8.93
N PRO A 147 -11.46 22.55 7.62
CA PRO A 147 -10.41 22.74 6.61
C PRO A 147 -9.91 24.18 6.49
N ALA A 148 -10.60 25.16 7.07
CA ALA A 148 -10.14 26.55 7.14
C ALA A 148 -9.07 26.77 8.22
N VAL A 149 -8.88 25.81 9.14
CA VAL A 149 -7.85 25.85 10.18
C VAL A 149 -6.61 25.09 9.67
N PRO A 150 -5.46 25.75 9.46
CA PRO A 150 -4.25 25.09 9.00
C PRO A 150 -3.59 24.31 10.16
N ASP A 151 -4.12 23.12 10.44
CA ASP A 151 -3.60 22.18 11.45
C ASP A 151 -3.43 20.78 10.85
N PHE A 152 -2.54 20.70 9.87
CA PHE A 152 -2.15 19.44 9.23
C PHE A 152 -0.92 18.88 9.92
N ASP A 153 -0.97 17.59 10.20
CA ASP A 153 0.18 16.86 10.72
C ASP A 153 0.34 15.55 9.94
N GLN A 154 1.56 15.04 9.88
CA GLN A 154 1.89 13.82 9.16
C GLN A 154 2.80 12.92 9.98
N GLN A 155 2.54 11.63 9.91
CA GLN A 155 3.40 10.60 10.46
C GLN A 155 3.74 9.57 9.39
N ALA A 156 4.96 9.05 9.43
CA ALA A 156 5.38 7.95 8.58
C ALA A 156 6.29 7.02 9.37
N TYR A 157 6.07 5.72 9.27
CA TYR A 157 6.92 4.72 9.89
C TYR A 157 7.00 3.46 9.01
N THR A 158 8.16 2.81 9.04
CA THR A 158 8.37 1.56 8.33
C THR A 158 7.71 0.41 9.07
N LEU A 159 7.13 -0.52 8.32
CA LEU A 159 6.50 -1.71 8.86
C LEU A 159 7.53 -2.86 8.90
N PRO A 160 7.51 -3.70 9.94
CA PRO A 160 8.41 -4.84 10.01
C PRO A 160 8.05 -5.86 8.94
N THR A 161 9.08 -6.46 8.35
CA THR A 161 8.94 -7.63 7.46
C THR A 161 9.09 -8.92 8.27
N PRO A 162 8.40 -10.02 7.91
CA PRO A 162 8.47 -11.28 8.66
C PRO A 162 9.87 -11.88 8.80
N ASN A 163 10.75 -11.60 7.84
CA ASN A 163 12.12 -12.10 7.78
C ASN A 163 13.17 -11.13 8.37
N GLY A 164 12.75 -9.96 8.87
CA GLY A 164 13.65 -8.92 9.39
C GLY A 164 14.55 -8.27 8.32
N SER A 165 14.27 -8.51 7.04
CA SER A 165 15.01 -8.00 5.88
C SER A 165 14.06 -7.28 4.93
N TYR A 166 14.55 -6.25 4.23
CA TYR A 166 13.81 -5.63 3.13
C TYR A 166 14.09 -6.32 1.79
N LEU A 167 15.07 -7.23 1.73
CA LEU A 167 15.40 -7.97 0.53
C LEU A 167 14.56 -9.25 0.42
N PHE A 168 13.84 -9.40 -0.69
CA PHE A 168 13.03 -10.55 -1.03
C PHE A 168 13.55 -11.18 -2.32
N GLU A 169 13.72 -12.50 -2.30
CA GLU A 169 14.08 -13.29 -3.46
C GLU A 169 12.91 -14.23 -3.76
N LEU A 170 12.30 -14.06 -4.93
CA LEU A 170 11.11 -14.79 -5.37
C LEU A 170 11.46 -15.64 -6.59
N SER A 171 10.84 -16.81 -6.74
CA SER A 171 10.96 -17.64 -7.94
C SER A 171 9.60 -18.21 -8.38
N LYS A 172 9.45 -18.50 -9.67
CA LYS A 172 8.20 -19.00 -10.24
C LYS A 172 8.13 -20.52 -10.31
#